data_AF-A0A9Q0KQM8-F1
#
_entry.id   AF-A0A9Q0KQM8-F1
#
_cell.length_a   1.000
_cell.length_b   1.000
_cell.length_c   1.000
_cell.angle_alpha   90.00
_cell.angle_beta   90.00
_cell.angle_gamma   90.00
#
_symmetry.space_group_name_H-M   'P 1'
#
loop_
_entity.id
_entity.type
_entity.pdbx_description
1 polymer ?
#
loop_
_entity_poly.entity_id
_entity_poly.type
_entity_poly.pdbx_seq_one_letter_code
_entity_poly.pdbx_strand_id
1 'polypeptide(L)'
;MAAYDSLSNCHPQTINVCKTRADGFDLKVITADHKDFDYKSIDVCGVLVQYPSAEGEILDYEEFIKNGHANGVNVVMASDLLVLTMLQPPGEFVAVVVIGSVGVPVSYGGPHAAFLATSQEYKRMMPSRIIGVSVDSSENLLYVWLCRPENSVFGGTRPPARSALPRRCLQTWLLCMRSTMDLRV
;
A
#
# COMPACT_ATOMS: atom_id res chain seq x y z
N MET A 1 13.30 -6.94 -9.31
CA MET A 1 13.53 -7.79 -8.12
C MET A 1 12.82 -7.12 -6.95
N ALA A 2 11.88 -7.79 -6.29
CA ALA A 2 11.20 -7.29 -5.09
C ALA A 2 11.61 -8.19 -3.93
N ALA A 3 12.25 -7.60 -2.92
CA ALA A 3 12.64 -8.33 -1.72
C ALA A 3 11.51 -8.23 -0.69
N TYR A 4 11.22 -9.34 -0.02
CA TYR A 4 10.27 -9.45 1.07
C TYR A 4 11.06 -9.77 2.32
N ASP A 5 10.68 -9.14 3.43
CA ASP A 5 11.04 -9.66 4.74
C ASP A 5 10.54 -11.12 4.88
N SER A 6 11.24 -11.90 5.70
CA SER A 6 11.31 -13.35 5.76
C SER A 6 9.98 -14.10 5.56
N LEU A 7 10.09 -15.37 5.14
CA LEU A 7 8.98 -16.25 4.74
C LEU A 7 7.94 -16.48 5.87
N SER A 8 8.26 -16.04 7.08
CA SER A 8 7.47 -16.12 8.32
C SER A 8 6.80 -14.81 8.74
N ASN A 9 7.33 -13.64 8.36
CA ASN A 9 6.83 -12.36 8.92
C ASN A 9 5.64 -11.79 8.15
N CYS A 10 5.52 -12.10 6.86
CA CYS A 10 4.38 -11.68 6.05
C CYS A 10 3.32 -12.78 5.93
N HIS A 11 2.05 -12.40 5.86
CA HIS A 11 0.99 -13.39 5.65
C HIS A 11 1.15 -14.13 4.31
N PRO A 12 0.92 -15.46 4.27
CA PRO A 12 1.15 -16.28 3.09
C PRO A 12 0.30 -15.86 1.89
N GLN A 13 -0.94 -15.41 2.12
CA GLN A 13 -1.80 -14.87 1.07
C GLN A 13 -1.22 -13.62 0.41
N THR A 14 -0.59 -12.74 1.19
CA THR A 14 0.03 -11.51 0.70
C THR A 14 1.21 -11.84 -0.20
N ILE A 15 2.07 -12.78 0.23
CA ILE A 15 3.22 -13.26 -0.55
C ILE A 15 2.75 -13.87 -1.88
N ASN A 16 1.69 -14.69 -1.86
CA ASN A 16 1.18 -15.34 -3.07
C ASN A 16 0.60 -14.35 -4.09
N VAL A 17 -0.15 -13.35 -3.63
CA VAL A 17 -0.67 -12.27 -4.49
C VAL A 17 0.48 -11.48 -5.10
N CYS A 18 1.50 -11.19 -4.30
CA CYS A 18 2.70 -10.50 -4.72
C CYS A 18 3.49 -11.28 -5.79
N LYS A 19 3.75 -12.57 -5.57
CA LYS A 19 4.39 -13.45 -6.56
C LYS A 19 3.63 -13.46 -7.88
N THR A 20 2.33 -13.73 -7.82
CA THR A 20 1.46 -13.77 -9.02
C THR A 20 1.47 -12.44 -9.79
N ARG A 21 1.53 -11.31 -9.08
CA ARG A 21 1.63 -9.98 -9.71
C ARG A 21 3.00 -9.73 -10.31
N ALA A 22 4.07 -10.12 -9.61
CA ALA A 22 5.45 -9.94 -10.03
C ALA A 22 5.77 -10.75 -11.29
N ASP A 23 5.21 -11.96 -11.41
CA ASP A 23 5.33 -12.82 -12.61
C ASP A 23 4.83 -12.10 -13.88
N GLY A 24 3.79 -11.27 -13.77
CA GLY A 24 3.26 -10.49 -14.90
C GLY A 24 4.15 -9.32 -15.34
N PHE A 25 5.16 -8.95 -14.55
CA PHE A 25 6.09 -7.86 -14.82
C PHE A 25 7.54 -8.33 -14.94
N ASP A 26 7.78 -9.64 -15.09
CA ASP A 26 9.10 -10.27 -15.11
C ASP A 26 9.96 -9.91 -13.87
N LEU A 27 9.30 -9.68 -12.73
CA LEU A 27 9.95 -9.35 -11.47
C LEU A 27 10.15 -10.61 -10.62
N LYS A 28 11.39 -10.86 -10.20
CA LYS A 28 11.67 -11.92 -9.22
C LYS A 28 11.34 -11.47 -7.80
N VAL A 29 10.54 -12.27 -7.11
CA VAL A 29 10.25 -12.14 -5.67
C VAL A 29 11.30 -12.93 -4.87
N ILE A 30 11.98 -12.26 -3.96
CA ILE A 30 12.99 -12.85 -3.08
C ILE A 30 12.53 -12.68 -1.64
N THR A 31 12.66 -13.71 -0.83
CA THR A 31 12.32 -13.65 0.58
C THR A 31 13.59 -13.79 1.40
N ALA A 32 13.86 -12.85 2.30
CA ALA A 32 15.05 -12.79 3.12
C ALA A 32 14.73 -12.16 4.47
N ASP A 33 15.50 -12.47 5.51
CA ASP A 33 15.33 -11.83 6.82
C ASP A 33 15.79 -10.37 6.79
N HIS A 34 15.01 -9.46 7.39
CA HIS A 34 15.34 -8.04 7.52
C HIS A 34 16.72 -7.79 8.12
N LYS A 35 17.25 -8.68 8.97
CA LYS A 35 18.57 -8.51 9.61
C LYS A 35 19.75 -8.81 8.68
N ASP A 36 19.60 -9.79 7.80
CA ASP A 36 20.69 -10.30 6.96
C ASP A 36 20.62 -9.77 5.51
N PHE A 37 19.71 -8.85 5.23
CA PHE A 37 19.47 -8.38 3.87
C PHE A 37 20.48 -7.30 3.44
N ASP A 38 21.33 -7.63 2.46
CA ASP A 38 22.26 -6.68 1.86
C ASP A 38 21.74 -6.11 0.53
N TYR A 39 21.36 -4.83 0.58
CA TYR A 39 20.89 -4.03 -0.57
C TYR A 39 21.94 -3.84 -1.67
N LYS A 40 23.24 -4.03 -1.41
CA LYS A 40 24.31 -3.80 -2.41
C LYS A 40 24.53 -4.98 -3.34
N SER A 41 24.17 -6.17 -2.89
CA SER A 41 24.42 -7.43 -3.61
C SER A 41 23.43 -7.65 -4.76
N ILE A 42 22.28 -6.97 -4.72
CA ILE A 42 21.11 -7.22 -5.56
C ILE A 42 20.47 -5.89 -5.96
N ASP A 43 20.03 -5.77 -7.22
CA ASP A 43 19.22 -4.64 -7.67
C ASP A 43 17.75 -4.80 -7.20
N VAL A 44 17.35 -4.01 -6.21
CA VAL A 44 16.03 -4.12 -5.54
C VAL A 44 15.16 -2.93 -5.90
N CYS A 45 13.97 -3.19 -6.44
CA CYS A 45 13.02 -2.14 -6.80
C CYS A 45 12.20 -1.64 -5.60
N GLY A 46 12.00 -2.49 -4.60
CA GLY A 46 11.27 -2.17 -3.39
C GLY A 46 11.23 -3.33 -2.42
N VAL A 47 10.95 -3.02 -1.16
CA VAL A 47 10.81 -3.99 -0.08
C VAL A 47 9.43 -3.96 0.52
N LEU A 48 8.84 -5.13 0.80
CA LEU A 48 7.63 -5.25 1.62
C LEU A 48 7.99 -5.80 3.00
N VAL A 49 7.61 -5.08 4.04
CA VAL A 49 7.71 -5.50 5.45
C VAL A 49 6.32 -5.54 6.07
N GLN A 50 6.10 -6.37 7.09
CA GLN A 50 4.84 -6.47 7.80
C GLN A 50 5.02 -6.06 9.29
N TYR A 51 4.12 -5.20 9.77
CA TYR A 51 4.15 -4.58 11.10
C TYR A 51 2.74 -4.52 11.71
N PRO A 52 2.40 -5.31 12.74
CA PRO A 52 3.21 -6.36 13.37
C PRO A 52 3.35 -7.59 12.45
N SER A 53 4.33 -8.46 12.75
CA SER A 53 4.58 -9.68 11.97
C SER A 53 3.34 -10.60 11.97
N ALA A 54 3.28 -11.53 11.02
CA ALA A 54 2.21 -12.53 10.95
C ALA A 54 2.13 -13.42 12.23
N GLU A 55 3.23 -13.52 12.98
CA GLU A 55 3.32 -14.22 14.27
C GLU A 55 2.98 -13.31 15.47
N GLY A 56 2.77 -12.01 15.23
CA GLY A 56 2.42 -11.02 16.24
C GLY A 56 3.63 -10.31 16.86
N GLU A 57 4.83 -10.51 16.33
CA GLU A 57 6.03 -9.84 16.81
C GLU A 57 6.06 -8.37 16.40
N ILE A 58 6.52 -7.52 17.32
CA ILE A 58 6.74 -6.10 17.08
C ILE A 58 8.24 -5.90 16.88
N LEU A 59 8.64 -5.67 15.64
CA LEU A 59 10.02 -5.45 15.24
C LEU A 59 10.25 -3.96 14.94
N ASP A 60 11.44 -3.48 15.27
CA ASP A 60 11.87 -2.14 14.90
C ASP A 60 12.51 -2.17 13.50
N TYR A 61 11.94 -1.39 12.59
CA TYR A 61 12.37 -1.30 11.20
C TYR A 61 13.08 0.01 10.86
N GLU A 62 13.36 0.88 11.85
CA GLU A 62 13.92 2.22 11.60
C GLU A 62 15.26 2.16 10.86
N GLU A 63 16.21 1.35 11.34
CA GLU A 63 17.52 1.18 10.70
C GLU A 63 17.41 0.53 9.33
N PHE A 64 16.51 -0.45 9.19
CA PHE A 64 16.27 -1.17 7.95
C PHE A 64 15.74 -0.25 6.85
N ILE A 65 14.78 0.61 7.18
CA ILE A 65 14.19 1.59 6.24
C ILE A 65 15.22 2.65 5.84
N LYS A 66 15.99 3.16 6.83
CA LYS A 66 17.08 4.12 6.56
C LYS A 66 18.11 3.54 5.60
N ASN A 67 18.52 2.29 5.79
CA ASN A 67 19.45 1.62 4.89
C ASN A 67 18.86 1.41 3.49
N GLY A 68 17.60 0.99 3.38
CA GLY A 68 16.91 0.87 2.10
C GLY A 68 16.88 2.19 1.33
N HIS A 69 16.51 3.29 2.01
CA HIS A 69 16.46 4.62 1.42
C HIS A 69 17.84 5.14 0.98
N ALA A 70 18.89 4.86 1.75
CA ALA A 70 20.27 5.21 1.37
C ALA A 70 20.72 4.53 0.06
N ASN A 71 20.15 3.37 -0.26
CA ASN A 71 20.40 2.64 -1.52
C ASN A 71 19.34 2.95 -2.60
N GLY A 72 18.46 3.92 -2.39
CA GLY A 72 17.42 4.31 -3.37
C GLY A 72 16.25 3.32 -3.47
N VAL A 73 16.08 2.45 -2.47
CA VAL A 73 15.02 1.44 -2.42
C VAL A 73 13.85 1.93 -1.59
N ASN A 74 12.64 1.85 -2.15
CA ASN A 74 11.42 2.24 -1.45
C ASN A 74 10.89 1.10 -0.57
N VAL A 75 10.56 1.42 0.68
CA VAL A 75 9.97 0.45 1.62
C VAL A 75 8.46 0.63 1.72
N VAL A 76 7.75 -0.48 1.57
CA VAL A 76 6.30 -0.62 1.73
C VAL A 76 6.05 -1.39 3.03
N MET A 77 5.23 -0.84 3.92
CA MET A 77 4.86 -1.47 5.18
C MET A 77 3.40 -1.93 5.15
N ALA A 78 3.15 -3.22 5.34
CA ALA A 78 1.83 -3.78 5.58
C ALA A 78 1.52 -3.71 7.08
N SER A 79 0.45 -3.03 7.47
CA SER A 79 0.09 -2.82 8.87
C SER A 79 -1.42 -2.85 9.11
N ASP A 80 -1.81 -2.89 10.38
CA ASP A 80 -3.21 -2.86 10.82
C ASP A 80 -3.50 -1.57 11.57
N LEU A 81 -4.58 -0.87 11.20
CA LEU A 81 -4.98 0.40 11.81
C LEU A 81 -5.24 0.29 13.31
N LEU A 82 -5.77 -0.84 13.79
CA LEU A 82 -6.00 -1.03 15.22
C LEU A 82 -4.69 -1.05 16.00
N VAL A 83 -3.66 -1.69 15.44
CA VAL A 83 -2.35 -1.78 16.09
C VAL A 83 -1.64 -0.43 16.09
N LEU A 84 -1.79 0.34 15.01
CA LEU A 84 -1.24 1.70 14.89
C LEU A 84 -1.87 2.73 15.85
N THR A 85 -2.93 2.38 16.58
CA THR A 85 -3.45 3.25 17.66
C THR A 85 -2.58 3.19 18.92
N MET A 86 -1.85 2.09 19.11
CA MET A 86 -1.02 1.84 20.31
C MET A 86 0.46 1.88 19.99
N LEU A 87 0.85 1.57 18.75
CA LEU A 87 2.23 1.52 18.31
C LEU A 87 2.64 2.76 17.53
N GLN A 88 3.94 2.95 17.42
CA GLN A 88 4.51 4.03 16.62
C GLN A 88 4.08 3.89 15.15
N PRO A 89 3.54 4.95 14.53
CA PRO A 89 3.03 4.86 13.18
C PRO A 89 4.17 4.79 12.15
N PRO A 90 3.96 4.11 11.01
CA PRO A 90 4.91 4.00 9.90
C PRO A 90 5.39 5.34 9.33
N GLY A 91 4.62 6.42 9.51
CA GLY A 91 5.02 7.75 9.08
C GLY A 91 6.26 8.28 9.81
N GLU A 92 6.48 7.85 11.06
CA GLU A 92 7.66 8.23 11.85
C GLU A 92 8.89 7.40 11.46
N PHE A 93 8.68 6.14 11.07
CA PHE A 93 9.72 5.27 10.51
C PHE A 93 10.18 5.67 9.10
N VAL A 94 9.64 6.76 8.52
CA VAL A 94 9.91 7.24 7.17
C VAL A 94 9.52 6.21 6.09
N ALA A 95 8.55 5.33 6.38
CA ALA A 95 8.06 4.38 5.38
C ALA A 95 7.37 5.13 4.21
N VAL A 96 7.64 4.69 2.97
CA VAL A 96 7.17 5.39 1.76
C VAL A 96 5.71 5.09 1.47
N VAL A 97 5.29 3.85 1.68
CA VAL A 97 3.93 3.39 1.41
C VAL A 97 3.47 2.50 2.57
N VAL A 98 2.24 2.72 3.04
CA VAL A 98 1.60 1.90 4.07
C VAL A 98 0.34 1.29 3.48
N ILE A 99 0.18 -0.03 3.65
CA ILE A 99 -0.98 -0.78 3.17
C ILE A 99 -1.59 -1.60 4.29
N GLY A 100 -2.88 -1.92 4.19
CA GLY A 100 -3.52 -2.84 5.11
C GLY A 100 -5.02 -2.96 4.89
N SER A 101 -5.68 -3.71 5.76
CA SER A 101 -7.14 -3.84 5.76
C SER A 101 -7.76 -2.99 6.86
N VAL A 102 -8.99 -2.53 6.63
CA VAL A 102 -9.79 -1.86 7.64
C VAL A 102 -10.76 -2.87 8.27
N GLY A 103 -10.83 -2.89 9.60
CA GLY A 103 -11.50 -3.90 10.44
C GLY A 103 -13.02 -3.96 10.32
N VAL A 104 -13.52 -4.47 9.20
CA VAL A 104 -14.94 -4.82 8.97
C VAL A 104 -15.19 -6.25 9.46
N PRO A 105 -16.39 -6.61 9.95
CA PRO A 105 -16.72 -7.97 10.40
C PRO A 105 -16.28 -9.07 9.43
N VAL A 106 -15.73 -10.14 9.99
CA VAL A 106 -15.25 -11.31 9.25
C VAL A 106 -16.39 -11.91 8.41
N SER A 107 -16.25 -11.78 7.09
CA SER A 107 -17.26 -12.18 6.10
C SER A 107 -16.74 -13.28 5.17
N TYR A 108 -16.01 -14.26 5.74
CA TYR A 108 -15.38 -15.35 4.97
C TYR A 108 -14.50 -14.84 3.80
N GLY A 109 -13.67 -13.83 4.08
CA GLY A 109 -12.72 -13.28 3.12
C GLY A 109 -13.14 -11.97 2.45
N GLY A 110 -14.38 -11.51 2.62
CA GLY A 110 -14.75 -10.15 2.23
C GLY A 110 -16.23 -9.93 1.90
N PRO A 111 -16.58 -8.68 1.57
CA PRO A 111 -15.68 -7.64 1.09
C PRO A 111 -15.11 -6.76 2.22
N HIS A 112 -13.81 -6.49 2.18
CA HIS A 112 -13.11 -5.57 3.11
C HIS A 112 -12.50 -4.41 2.34
N ALA A 113 -12.52 -3.21 2.94
CA ALA A 113 -11.78 -2.07 2.41
C ALA A 113 -10.31 -2.22 2.77
N ALA A 114 -9.43 -2.06 1.80
CA ALA A 114 -7.99 -1.90 2.02
C ALA A 114 -7.64 -0.41 2.04
N PHE A 115 -6.72 -0.01 2.90
CA PHE A 115 -6.16 1.34 2.91
C PHE A 115 -4.77 1.34 2.25
N LEU A 116 -4.42 2.49 1.66
CA LEU A 116 -3.10 2.76 1.10
C LEU A 116 -2.77 4.23 1.37
N ALA A 117 -1.69 4.48 2.09
CA ALA A 117 -1.15 5.80 2.35
C ALA A 117 0.27 5.90 1.80
N THR A 118 0.68 7.07 1.31
CA THR A 118 2.03 7.32 0.81
C THR A 118 2.41 8.79 0.98
N SER A 119 3.69 9.12 0.85
CA SER A 119 4.16 10.50 0.92
C SER A 119 3.60 11.35 -0.24
N GLN A 120 3.58 12.67 -0.05
CA GLN A 120 3.02 13.58 -1.05
C GLN A 120 3.74 13.54 -2.41
N GLU A 121 5.01 13.13 -2.43
CA GLU A 121 5.81 12.99 -3.65
C GLU A 121 5.21 11.91 -4.57
N TYR A 122 4.72 10.82 -3.98
CA TYR A 122 4.12 9.68 -4.68
C TYR A 122 2.61 9.85 -4.93
N LYS A 123 2.00 11.00 -4.61
CA LYS A 123 0.56 11.26 -4.86
C LYS A 123 0.14 11.10 -6.32
N ARG A 124 1.09 11.29 -7.25
CA ARG A 124 0.92 11.09 -8.70
C ARG A 124 1.17 9.66 -9.17
N MET A 125 1.55 8.75 -8.29
CA MET A 125 1.65 7.31 -8.55
C MET A 125 0.62 6.48 -7.77
N MET A 126 -0.02 7.05 -6.75
CA MET A 126 -1.05 6.36 -5.95
C MET A 126 -2.12 5.67 -6.81
N PRO A 127 -2.34 4.37 -6.63
CA PRO A 127 -3.31 3.59 -7.40
C PRO A 127 -4.67 3.56 -6.71
N SER A 128 -5.52 4.55 -6.93
CA SER A 128 -6.91 4.56 -6.44
C SER A 128 -7.63 5.81 -6.92
N ARG A 129 -8.87 6.00 -6.45
CA ARG A 129 -9.55 7.28 -6.52
C ARG A 129 -9.20 8.09 -5.27
N ILE A 130 -8.83 9.34 -5.45
CA ILE A 130 -8.51 10.27 -4.36
C ILE A 130 -9.63 11.31 -4.30
N ILE A 131 -10.14 11.58 -3.11
CA ILE A 131 -11.09 12.66 -2.89
C ILE A 131 -10.27 13.91 -2.55
N GLY A 132 -10.47 14.97 -3.31
CA GLY A 132 -9.86 16.28 -3.07
C GLY A 132 -10.91 17.31 -2.69
N VAL A 133 -10.47 18.38 -2.03
CA VAL A 133 -11.29 19.55 -1.75
C VAL A 133 -11.10 20.55 -2.90
N SER A 134 -12.21 21.10 -3.38
CA SER A 134 -12.27 22.17 -4.38
C SER A 134 -13.20 23.27 -3.87
N VAL A 135 -13.22 24.41 -4.57
CA VAL A 135 -14.11 25.55 -4.29
C VAL A 135 -15.06 25.73 -5.47
N ASP A 136 -16.35 25.99 -5.22
CA ASP A 136 -17.33 26.25 -6.28
C ASP A 136 -17.32 27.74 -6.69
N SER A 137 -18.13 28.07 -7.69
CA SER A 137 -18.34 29.44 -8.14
C SER A 137 -18.96 30.36 -7.08
N SER A 138 -19.48 29.79 -5.99
CA SER A 138 -20.11 30.49 -4.87
C SER A 138 -19.21 30.51 -3.62
N GLU A 139 -17.91 30.22 -3.80
CA GLU A 139 -16.88 30.18 -2.75
C GLU A 139 -17.10 29.14 -1.63
N ASN A 140 -17.97 28.15 -1.85
CA ASN A 140 -18.16 27.06 -0.90
C ASN A 140 -17.17 25.92 -1.15
N LEU A 141 -16.76 25.28 -0.06
CA LEU A 141 -15.94 24.07 -0.10
C LEU A 141 -16.78 22.88 -0.59
N LEU A 142 -16.30 22.18 -1.62
CA LEU A 142 -16.86 20.92 -2.10
C LEU A 142 -15.80 19.83 -2.21
N TYR A 143 -16.25 18.58 -2.25
CA TYR A 143 -15.41 17.41 -2.45
C TYR A 143 -15.57 16.90 -3.88
N VAL A 144 -14.44 16.70 -4.56
CA VAL A 144 -14.41 16.19 -5.93
C VAL A 144 -13.51 14.96 -6.03
N TRP A 145 -13.84 14.07 -6.96
CA TRP A 145 -12.92 13.03 -7.36
C TRP A 145 -11.76 13.66 -8.12
N LEU A 146 -10.56 13.60 -7.54
CA LEU A 146 -9.34 13.91 -8.27
C LEU A 146 -9.09 12.76 -9.25
N CYS A 147 -9.66 12.90 -10.46
CA CYS A 147 -9.55 11.91 -11.52
C CYS A 147 -8.16 12.01 -12.15
N ARG A 148 -7.44 10.89 -12.17
CA ARG A 148 -6.27 10.78 -13.03
C ARG A 148 -6.70 10.48 -14.47
N PRO A 149 -6.04 11.07 -15.49
CA PRO A 149 -6.33 10.79 -16.89
C PRO A 149 -6.09 9.32 -17.28
N GLU A 150 -5.25 8.58 -16.54
CA GLU A 150 -4.99 7.14 -16.76
C GLU A 150 -6.08 6.21 -16.17
N ASN A 151 -6.93 6.72 -15.28
CA ASN A 151 -8.05 5.98 -14.68
C ASN A 151 -9.42 6.42 -15.25
N SER A 152 -9.42 7.30 -16.25
CA SER A 152 -10.66 7.79 -16.87
C SER A 152 -11.23 6.75 -17.85
N VAL A 153 -12.55 6.55 -17.77
CA VAL A 153 -13.32 5.83 -18.81
C VAL A 153 -13.43 6.69 -20.09
N PHE A 154 -13.16 7.98 -19.96
CA PHE A 154 -13.15 8.98 -21.03
C PHE A 154 -11.70 9.38 -21.36
N GLY A 155 -11.10 8.66 -22.31
CA GLY A 155 -9.76 8.94 -22.82
C GLY A 155 -9.34 7.87 -23.82
N GLY A 156 -9.30 8.21 -25.12
CA GLY A 156 -9.01 7.28 -26.22
C GLY A 156 -7.58 6.73 -26.26
N THR A 157 -6.72 7.09 -25.30
CA THR A 157 -5.39 6.51 -25.15
C THR A 157 -5.46 5.33 -24.18
N ARG A 158 -5.80 4.15 -24.70
CA ARG A 158 -5.42 2.91 -24.00
C ARG A 158 -3.89 2.94 -23.86
N PRO A 159 -3.32 2.91 -22.64
CA PRO A 159 -1.91 2.63 -22.54
C PRO A 159 -1.63 1.24 -23.15
N PRO A 160 -0.44 1.00 -23.74
CA PRO A 160 -0.07 -0.33 -24.19
C PRO A 160 -0.29 -1.32 -23.05
N ALA A 161 -0.77 -2.52 -23.37
CA ALA A 161 -1.32 -3.52 -22.43
C ALA A 161 -0.42 -3.90 -21.22
N ARG A 162 0.81 -3.40 -21.15
CA ARG A 162 1.79 -3.63 -20.09
C ARG A 162 1.61 -2.75 -18.83
N SER A 163 0.82 -1.66 -18.84
CA SER A 163 0.68 -0.76 -17.66
C SER A 163 -0.74 -0.59 -17.14
N ALA A 164 -1.65 -1.53 -17.42
CA ALA A 164 -3.03 -1.45 -16.96
C ALA A 164 -3.14 -1.55 -15.42
N LEU A 165 -3.27 -0.41 -14.75
CA LEU A 165 -3.68 -0.32 -13.35
C LEU A 165 -5.10 -0.92 -13.16
N PRO A 166 -5.41 -1.47 -11.96
CA PRO A 166 -6.50 -2.41 -11.80
C PRO A 166 -7.89 -1.78 -11.98
N ARG A 167 -8.71 -2.43 -12.82
CA ARG A 167 -10.15 -2.18 -12.97
C ARG A 167 -10.89 -2.55 -11.68
N ARG A 168 -10.98 -1.67 -10.68
CA ARG A 168 -11.82 -1.85 -9.49
C ARG A 168 -12.69 -0.61 -9.29
N CYS A 169 -13.97 -0.69 -9.69
CA CYS A 169 -14.80 0.52 -9.81
C CYS A 169 -16.03 0.63 -8.89
N LEU A 170 -16.55 -0.42 -8.24
CA LEU A 170 -17.81 -0.27 -7.49
C LEU A 170 -17.82 -0.80 -6.04
N GLN A 171 -17.20 -1.93 -5.74
CA GLN A 171 -17.56 -2.66 -4.50
C GLN A 171 -16.81 -2.20 -3.23
N THR A 172 -15.59 -1.67 -3.36
CA THR A 172 -14.75 -1.30 -2.20
C THR A 172 -15.14 0.06 -1.58
N TRP A 173 -15.89 0.90 -2.30
CA TRP A 173 -16.18 2.26 -1.87
C TRP A 173 -17.19 2.33 -0.71
N LEU A 174 -18.27 1.56 -0.78
CA LEU A 174 -19.28 1.47 0.29
C LEU A 174 -18.68 1.00 1.63
N LEU A 175 -17.70 0.10 1.57
CA LEU A 175 -17.02 -0.42 2.77
C LEU A 175 -16.06 0.57 3.37
N CYS A 176 -15.35 1.32 2.52
CA CYS A 176 -14.50 2.42 2.98
C CYS A 176 -15.35 3.41 3.80
N MET A 177 -16.49 3.85 3.26
CA MET A 177 -17.41 4.74 3.98
C MET A 177 -17.89 4.17 5.30
N ARG A 178 -18.29 2.89 5.33
CA ARG A 178 -18.74 2.22 6.56
C ARG A 178 -17.64 2.21 7.62
N SER A 179 -16.41 1.87 7.22
CA SER A 179 -15.29 1.85 8.14
C SER A 179 -14.88 3.23 8.67
N THR A 180 -15.02 4.30 7.88
CA THR A 180 -14.76 5.67 8.34
C THR A 180 -15.85 6.19 9.29
N MET A 181 -17.09 5.70 9.15
CA MET A 181 -18.19 6.03 10.06
C MET A 181 -18.04 5.35 11.42
N ASP A 182 -17.59 4.09 11.45
CA ASP A 182 -17.36 3.32 12.68
C ASP A 182 -16.12 3.81 13.49
N LEU A 183 -15.22 4.59 12.86
CA LEU A 183 -14.07 5.22 13.52
C LEU A 183 -14.40 6.56 14.22
N ARG A 184 -15.66 7.02 14.19
CA ARG A 184 -16.13 8.14 15.02
C ARG A 184 -16.68 7.60 16.35
N VAL A 185 -15.78 7.15 17.23
CA VAL A 185 -16.05 6.96 18.65
C VAL A 185 -14.98 7.69 19.45
#